data_AF-A0A2P5L3D3-F1
#
_entry.id   AF-A0A2P5L3D3-F1
#
_cell.length_a   1.000
_cell.length_b   1.000
_cell.length_c   1.000
_cell.angle_alpha   90.00
_cell.angle_beta   90.00
_cell.angle_gamma   90.00
#
_symmetry.space_group_name_H-M   'P 1'
#
loop_
_entity.id
_entity.type
_entity.pdbx_description
1 polymer ?
#
loop_
_entity_poly.entity_id
_entity_poly.type
_entity_poly.pdbx_seq_one_letter_code
_entity_poly.pdbx_strand_id
1 'polypeptide(L)'
;MQLKIFLAGLLTLILSNDSFAFDRGIHANQRLDRKGERIDNRLDRRGDLINDRLDQKAARLSAQGHDAAAARLDERGNLIEQRLDLKGDRIENRLDNRGDRIAKRWGNR
;
A
#
# COMPACT_ATOMS: atom_id res chain seq x y z
N MET A 1 -18.17 -49.02 47.15
CA MET A 1 -18.76 -48.63 45.85
C MET A 1 -19.37 -47.26 46.01
N GLN A 2 -19.10 -46.36 45.06
CA GLN A 2 -19.77 -45.09 44.70
C GLN A 2 -18.67 -44.14 44.18
N LEU A 3 -18.05 -44.57 43.07
CA LEU A 3 -17.05 -43.82 42.32
C LEU A 3 -17.80 -42.67 41.61
N LYS A 4 -17.85 -41.52 42.26
CA LYS A 4 -18.50 -40.31 41.78
C LYS A 4 -17.68 -39.70 40.62
N ILE A 5 -18.24 -39.76 39.42
CA ILE A 5 -18.37 -38.64 38.46
C ILE A 5 -17.22 -37.62 38.51
N PHE A 6 -16.03 -38.01 38.05
CA PHE A 6 -14.93 -37.09 37.71
C PHE A 6 -14.47 -37.28 36.27
N LEU A 7 -15.43 -37.39 35.34
CA LEU A 7 -15.17 -37.59 33.91
C LEU A 7 -15.76 -36.46 33.05
N ALA A 8 -15.90 -35.26 33.63
CA ALA A 8 -16.45 -34.08 32.95
C ALA A 8 -15.55 -32.83 33.07
N GLY A 9 -14.29 -32.99 33.48
CA GLY A 9 -13.42 -31.86 33.83
C GLY A 9 -12.16 -31.67 32.97
N LEU A 10 -11.99 -32.40 31.86
CA LEU A 10 -10.71 -32.37 31.11
C LEU A 10 -10.85 -32.33 29.58
N LEU A 11 -11.95 -31.78 29.04
CA LEU A 11 -12.12 -31.67 27.57
C LEU A 11 -12.63 -30.30 27.10
N THR A 12 -12.28 -29.21 27.78
CA THR A 12 -12.66 -27.85 27.35
C THR A 12 -11.51 -26.86 27.52
N LEU A 13 -10.29 -27.23 27.12
CA LEU A 13 -9.16 -26.29 27.12
C LEU A 13 -8.25 -26.43 25.89
N ILE A 14 -8.84 -26.61 24.70
CA ILE A 14 -8.09 -26.54 23.43
C ILE A 14 -8.73 -25.57 22.41
N LEU A 15 -9.92 -25.01 22.66
CA LEU A 15 -10.66 -24.21 21.65
C LEU A 15 -10.44 -22.68 21.69
N SER A 16 -9.42 -22.17 22.38
CA SER A 16 -9.26 -20.71 22.54
C SER A 16 -8.07 -20.08 21.80
N ASN A 17 -7.28 -20.86 21.06
CA ASN A 17 -6.09 -20.32 20.37
C ASN A 17 -6.36 -19.75 18.97
N ASP A 18 -7.45 -20.14 18.31
CA ASP A 18 -7.70 -19.78 16.90
C ASP A 18 -8.11 -18.31 16.75
N SER A 19 -8.88 -17.78 17.71
CA SER A 19 -9.39 -16.40 17.66
C SER A 19 -8.28 -15.33 17.75
N PHE A 20 -7.19 -15.61 18.47
CA PHE A 20 -6.05 -14.68 18.63
C PHE A 20 -5.11 -14.64 17.41
N ALA A 21 -5.14 -15.66 16.56
CA ALA A 21 -4.31 -15.75 15.37
C ALA A 21 -4.95 -14.99 14.19
N PHE A 22 -6.25 -15.16 13.99
CA PHE A 22 -7.03 -14.46 12.98
C PHE A 22 -6.99 -12.94 13.16
N ASP A 23 -7.17 -12.47 14.39
CA ASP A 23 -7.20 -11.04 14.71
C ASP A 23 -5.88 -10.33 14.35
N ARG A 24 -4.73 -10.95 14.62
CA ARG A 24 -3.42 -10.39 14.25
C ARG A 24 -3.17 -10.32 12.74
N GLY A 25 -3.75 -11.24 11.97
CA GLY A 25 -3.69 -11.22 10.51
C GLY A 25 -4.40 -10.01 9.91
N ILE A 26 -5.62 -9.73 10.39
CA ILE A 26 -6.44 -8.59 9.95
C ILE A 26 -5.74 -7.26 10.28
N HIS A 27 -5.28 -7.10 11.53
CA HIS A 27 -4.60 -5.88 11.97
C HIS A 27 -3.32 -5.60 11.16
N ALA A 28 -2.58 -6.65 10.78
CA ALA A 28 -1.39 -6.51 9.96
C ALA A 28 -1.72 -6.07 8.52
N ASN A 29 -2.83 -6.57 7.95
CA ASN A 29 -3.28 -6.20 6.61
C ASN A 29 -3.74 -4.73 6.56
N GLN A 30 -4.59 -4.32 7.51
CA GLN A 30 -5.05 -2.92 7.60
C GLN A 30 -3.88 -1.93 7.74
N ARG A 31 -2.80 -2.31 8.43
CA ARG A 31 -1.61 -1.47 8.54
C ARG A 31 -0.83 -1.37 7.23
N LEU A 32 -0.86 -2.40 6.37
CA LEU A 32 -0.27 -2.35 5.04
C LEU A 32 -1.11 -1.50 4.10
N ASP A 33 -2.43 -1.61 4.15
CA ASP A 33 -3.35 -0.81 3.33
C ASP A 33 -3.18 0.69 3.62
N ARG A 34 -3.23 1.09 4.90
CA ARG A 34 -2.97 2.48 5.33
C ARG A 34 -1.57 2.95 4.93
N LYS A 35 -0.61 2.03 4.82
CA LYS A 35 0.75 2.38 4.38
C LYS A 35 0.80 2.59 2.87
N GLY A 36 0.09 1.78 2.08
CA GLY A 36 -0.08 1.95 0.64
C GLY A 36 -0.71 3.31 0.35
N GLU A 37 -1.86 3.58 0.94
CA GLU A 37 -2.58 4.84 0.77
C GLU A 37 -1.72 6.07 1.09
N ARG A 38 -0.90 6.01 2.16
CA ARG A 38 0.03 7.10 2.51
C ARG A 38 1.16 7.29 1.49
N ILE A 39 1.58 6.22 0.83
CA ILE A 39 2.60 6.27 -0.21
C ILE A 39 2.00 6.85 -1.48
N ASP A 40 0.82 6.41 -1.88
CA ASP A 40 0.12 6.88 -3.09
C ASP A 40 -0.14 8.38 -2.98
N ASN A 41 -0.78 8.81 -1.89
CA ASN A 41 -0.98 10.22 -1.58
C ASN A 41 0.31 11.06 -1.61
N ARG A 42 1.46 10.46 -1.30
CA ARG A 42 2.76 11.15 -1.34
C ARG A 42 3.34 11.19 -2.75
N LEU A 43 3.10 10.17 -3.56
CA LEU A 43 3.51 10.15 -4.96
C LEU A 43 2.67 11.12 -5.77
N ASP A 44 1.35 11.15 -5.57
CA ASP A 44 0.43 12.05 -6.27
C ASP A 44 0.80 13.52 -6.01
N ARG A 45 0.88 13.92 -4.73
CA ARG A 45 1.31 15.28 -4.37
C ARG A 45 2.67 15.64 -4.94
N ARG A 46 3.56 14.66 -5.07
CA ARG A 46 4.88 14.89 -5.67
C ARG A 46 4.77 15.07 -7.18
N GLY A 47 3.89 14.32 -7.85
CA GLY A 47 3.55 14.49 -9.26
C GLY A 47 3.00 15.88 -9.51
N ASP A 48 1.96 16.28 -8.77
CA ASP A 48 1.34 17.60 -8.86
C ASP A 48 2.36 18.72 -8.72
N LEU A 49 3.20 18.68 -7.68
CA LEU A 49 4.25 19.68 -7.46
C LEU A 49 5.27 19.76 -8.58
N ILE A 50 5.53 18.65 -9.29
CA ILE A 50 6.45 18.66 -10.43
C ILE A 50 5.75 19.23 -11.65
N ASN A 51 4.51 18.84 -11.92
CA ASN A 51 3.70 19.35 -13.03
C ASN A 51 3.54 20.87 -12.91
N ASP A 52 3.12 21.37 -11.75
CA ASP A 52 2.99 22.81 -11.48
C ASP A 52 4.27 23.60 -11.80
N ARG A 53 5.43 23.03 -11.44
CA ARG A 53 6.73 23.66 -11.68
C ARG A 53 7.12 23.65 -13.15
N LEU A 54 6.82 22.56 -13.84
CA LEU A 54 7.10 22.43 -15.27
C LEU A 54 6.20 23.35 -16.07
N ASP A 55 4.90 23.40 -15.77
CA ASP A 55 3.91 24.26 -16.41
C ASP A 55 4.26 25.74 -16.25
N GLN A 56 4.59 26.16 -15.02
CA GLN A 56 5.04 27.54 -14.77
C GLN A 56 6.29 27.90 -15.57
N LYS A 57 7.20 26.94 -15.77
CA LYS A 57 8.43 27.16 -16.53
C LYS A 57 8.17 27.16 -18.03
N ALA A 58 7.31 26.27 -18.52
CA ALA A 58 6.87 26.20 -19.91
C ALA A 58 6.14 27.48 -20.30
N ALA A 59 5.21 27.95 -19.47
CA ALA A 59 4.49 29.21 -19.67
C ALA A 59 5.43 30.42 -19.77
N ARG A 60 6.45 30.50 -18.89
CA ARG A 60 7.48 31.56 -18.97
C ARG A 60 8.30 31.49 -20.26
N LEU A 61 8.65 30.29 -20.71
CA LEU A 61 9.40 30.10 -21.95
C LEU A 61 8.57 30.48 -23.17
N SER A 62 7.30 30.07 -23.22
CA SER A 62 6.40 30.43 -24.31
C SER A 62 6.16 31.95 -24.36
N ALA A 63 6.00 32.61 -23.21
CA ALA A 63 5.91 34.07 -23.14
C ALA A 63 7.18 34.80 -23.65
N GLN A 64 8.33 34.12 -23.68
CA GLN A 64 9.59 34.60 -24.23
C GLN A 64 9.82 34.16 -25.70
N GLY A 65 8.85 33.49 -26.32
CA GLY A 65 8.94 32.97 -27.69
C GLY A 65 9.74 31.67 -27.82
N HIS A 66 10.01 30.98 -26.71
CA HIS A 66 10.76 29.71 -26.69
C HIS A 66 9.84 28.49 -26.69
N ASP A 67 8.91 28.41 -27.64
CA ASP A 67 7.87 27.38 -27.68
C ASP A 67 8.43 25.95 -27.78
N ALA A 68 9.50 25.75 -28.55
CA ALA A 68 10.15 24.44 -28.64
C ALA A 68 10.77 23.99 -27.30
N ALA A 69 11.23 24.92 -26.48
CA ALA A 69 11.75 24.62 -25.15
C ALA A 69 10.61 24.35 -24.15
N ALA A 70 9.47 25.06 -24.30
CA ALA A 70 8.26 24.80 -23.53
C ALA A 70 7.71 23.39 -23.82
N ALA A 71 7.56 23.01 -25.09
CA ALA A 71 7.09 21.68 -25.49
C ALA A 71 7.97 20.55 -24.93
N ARG A 72 9.29 20.73 -24.89
CA ARG A 72 10.21 19.76 -24.27
C ARG A 72 10.02 19.63 -22.76
N LEU A 73 9.56 20.67 -22.07
CA LEU A 73 9.24 20.58 -20.64
C LEU A 73 7.94 19.81 -20.41
N ASP A 74 6.94 20.00 -21.28
CA ASP A 74 5.68 19.25 -21.21
C ASP A 74 5.93 17.76 -21.46
N GLU A 75 6.69 17.40 -22.50
CA GLU A 75 7.12 16.02 -22.76
C GLU A 75 7.87 15.43 -21.55
N ARG A 76 8.72 16.23 -20.93
CA ARG A 76 9.44 15.82 -19.72
C ARG A 76 8.51 15.61 -18.53
N GLY A 77 7.44 16.40 -18.42
CA GLY A 77 6.37 16.23 -17.42
C GLY A 77 5.72 14.86 -17.57
N ASN A 78 5.26 14.54 -18.79
CA ASN A 78 4.65 13.25 -19.11
C ASN A 78 5.58 12.06 -18.77
N LEU A 79 6.88 12.18 -19.07
CA LEU A 79 7.86 11.14 -18.72
C LEU A 79 8.06 10.98 -17.20
N ILE A 80 7.90 12.06 -16.43
CA ILE A 80 8.01 12.00 -14.97
C ILE A 80 6.75 11.36 -14.39
N GLU A 81 5.56 11.73 -14.89
CA GLU A 81 4.28 11.14 -14.50
C GLU A 81 4.31 9.62 -14.70
N GLN A 82 4.65 9.14 -15.91
CA GLN A 82 4.79 7.71 -16.19
C GLN A 82 5.77 7.00 -15.24
N ARG A 83 6.86 7.67 -14.84
CA ARG A 83 7.84 7.10 -13.89
C ARG A 83 7.30 7.04 -12.48
N LEU A 84 6.43 7.97 -12.07
CA LEU A 84 5.79 7.97 -10.76
C LEU A 84 4.72 6.89 -10.71
N ASP A 85 3.93 6.71 -11.77
CA ASP A 85 2.91 5.66 -11.88
C ASP A 85 3.55 4.27 -11.78
N LEU A 86 4.55 3.99 -12.63
CA LEU A 86 5.30 2.72 -12.59
C LEU A 86 5.96 2.47 -11.23
N LYS A 87 6.26 3.52 -10.48
CA LYS A 87 6.80 3.40 -9.13
C LYS A 87 5.70 3.10 -8.11
N GLY A 88 4.51 3.70 -8.26
CA GLY A 88 3.30 3.38 -7.51
C GLY A 88 2.97 1.89 -7.66
N ASP A 89 2.82 1.42 -8.89
CA ASP A 89 2.52 0.02 -9.21
C ASP A 89 3.50 -0.95 -8.56
N ARG A 90 4.81 -0.65 -8.61
CA ARG A 90 5.84 -1.49 -7.99
C ARG A 90 5.72 -1.55 -6.47
N ILE A 91 5.24 -0.48 -5.85
CA ILE A 91 5.05 -0.43 -4.41
C ILE A 91 3.79 -1.18 -4.03
N GLU A 92 2.69 -0.97 -4.74
CA GLU A 92 1.42 -1.70 -4.58
C GLU A 92 1.68 -3.21 -4.67
N ASN A 93 2.28 -3.67 -5.76
CA ASN A 93 2.65 -5.07 -5.94
C ASN A 93 3.51 -5.62 -4.77
N ARG A 94 4.41 -4.82 -4.20
CA ARG A 94 5.21 -5.25 -3.04
C ARG A 94 4.40 -5.34 -1.76
N LEU A 95 3.40 -4.48 -1.58
CA LEU A 95 2.50 -4.49 -0.45
C LEU A 95 1.54 -5.67 -0.54
N ASP A 96 0.98 -5.96 -1.72
CA ASP A 96 0.10 -7.11 -1.96
C ASP A 96 0.82 -8.42 -1.71
N ASN A 97 2.01 -8.61 -2.31
CA ASN A 97 2.84 -9.77 -2.05
C ASN A 97 3.19 -9.94 -0.56
N ARG A 98 3.22 -8.85 0.21
CA ARG A 98 3.42 -8.90 1.65
C ARG A 98 2.13 -9.25 2.39
N GLY A 99 0.99 -8.71 1.97
CA GLY A 99 -0.34 -9.08 2.44
C GLY A 99 -0.59 -10.58 2.26
N ASP A 100 -0.35 -11.10 1.05
CA ASP A 100 -0.50 -12.52 0.72
C ASP A 100 0.33 -13.44 1.61
N ARG A 101 1.60 -13.09 1.87
CA ARG A 101 2.45 -13.88 2.78
C ARG A 101 1.92 -13.88 4.20
N ILE A 102 1.35 -12.77 4.66
CA ILE A 102 0.73 -12.68 5.97
C ILE A 102 -0.53 -13.53 5.98
N ALA A 103 -1.43 -13.36 5.00
CA ALA A 103 -2.65 -14.13 4.86
C ALA A 103 -2.37 -15.64 4.87
N LYS A 104 -1.41 -16.12 4.06
CA LYS A 104 -0.99 -17.54 4.05
C LYS A 104 -0.48 -18.04 5.40
N ARG A 105 0.26 -17.21 6.15
CA ARG A 105 0.77 -17.59 7.48
C ARG A 105 -0.33 -17.79 8.51
N TRP A 106 -1.45 -17.08 8.36
CA TRP A 106 -2.58 -17.13 9.29
C TRP A 106 -3.73 -18.02 8.80
N GLY A 107 -3.85 -18.27 7.50
CA GLY A 107 -4.84 -19.19 6.92
C GLY A 107 -4.39 -20.65 6.89
N ASN A 108 -3.08 -20.93 7.02
CA ASN A 108 -2.54 -22.30 7.14
C ASN A 108 -2.33 -22.74 8.61
N ARG A 109 -2.95 -22.07 9.57
CA ARG A 109 -2.97 -22.46 10.98
C ARG A 109 -4.40 -22.72 11.38
#